data_AF-A0A094PYC8-F1
#
_entry.id   AF-A0A094PYC8-F1
#
_cell.length_a   1.000
_cell.length_b   1.000
_cell.length_c   1.000
_cell.angle_alpha   90.00
_cell.angle_beta   90.00
_cell.angle_gamma   90.00
#
_symmetry.space_group_name_H-M   'P 1'
#
loop_
_entity.id
_entity.type
_entity.pdbx_description
1 polymer ?
#
loop_
_entity_poly.entity_id
_entity_poly.type
_entity_poly.pdbx_seq_one_letter_code
_entity_poly.pdbx_strand_id
1 'polypeptide(L)'
;MTAEADYIAELISKENGKALPDAKGEVLYAAEFFRWFAEEAVRTPGDFRKSPSGDKRILVTHQPIGVSLLITPWNFPAAMATRKIGPAIAAGCTMILKPAGETPLTALAIVDIMQRAGVPKGVLN
;
A
#
# COMPACT_ATOMS: atom_id res chain seq x y z
N MET A 1 0.75 5.77 -11.14
CA MET A 1 0.95 6.80 -10.09
C MET A 1 2.00 7.84 -10.51
N THR A 2 3.26 7.45 -10.75
CA THR A 2 4.31 8.39 -11.23
C THR A 2 3.95 9.11 -12.53
N ALA A 3 3.36 8.40 -13.50
CA ALA A 3 2.89 8.98 -14.78
C ALA A 3 1.76 10.02 -14.62
N GLU A 4 1.04 10.00 -13.50
CA GLU A 4 -0.09 10.89 -13.22
C GLU A 4 0.22 11.83 -12.04
N ALA A 5 1.50 12.04 -11.74
CA ALA A 5 1.92 12.70 -10.51
C ALA A 5 1.39 14.13 -10.38
N ASP A 6 1.37 14.89 -11.47
CA ASP A 6 0.88 16.28 -11.48
C ASP A 6 -0.63 16.34 -11.22
N TYR A 7 -1.42 15.45 -11.85
CA TYR A 7 -2.86 15.34 -11.62
C TYR A 7 -3.18 15.00 -10.15
N ILE A 8 -2.48 14.00 -9.59
CA ILE A 8 -2.70 13.59 -8.20
C ILE A 8 -2.26 14.71 -7.25
N ALA A 9 -1.16 15.41 -7.54
CA ALA A 9 -0.70 16.52 -6.71
C ALA A 9 -1.70 17.68 -6.69
N GLU A 10 -2.29 18.01 -7.84
CA GLU A 10 -3.39 18.98 -7.90
C GLU A 10 -4.61 18.54 -7.09
N LEU A 11 -4.98 17.26 -7.19
CA LEU A 11 -6.11 16.70 -6.46
C LEU A 11 -5.89 16.80 -4.94
N ILE A 12 -4.72 16.36 -4.47
CA ILE A 12 -4.30 16.50 -3.06
C ILE A 12 -4.35 17.97 -2.65
N SER A 13 -3.76 18.88 -3.42
CA SER A 13 -3.73 20.30 -3.07
C SER A 13 -5.15 20.88 -2.94
N LYS A 14 -6.07 20.51 -3.84
CA LYS A 14 -7.46 20.97 -3.85
C LYS A 14 -8.27 20.47 -2.65
N GLU A 15 -8.12 19.21 -2.23
CA GLU A 15 -8.92 18.66 -1.12
C GLU A 15 -8.26 18.80 0.25
N ASN A 16 -6.93 18.68 0.33
CA ASN A 16 -6.18 18.75 1.60
C ASN A 16 -5.75 20.18 1.95
N GLY A 17 -5.55 21.04 0.95
CA GLY A 17 -5.12 22.42 1.13
C GLY A 17 -3.60 22.63 1.23
N LYS A 18 -2.78 21.58 1.14
CA LYS A 18 -1.31 21.75 1.11
C LYS A 18 -0.82 22.37 -0.19
N ALA A 19 0.33 23.04 -0.11
CA ALA A 19 0.97 23.66 -1.28
C ALA A 19 1.32 22.61 -2.35
N LEU A 20 1.19 22.99 -3.63
CA LEU A 20 1.40 22.07 -4.75
C LEU A 20 2.78 21.38 -4.74
N PRO A 21 3.91 22.05 -4.40
CA PRO A 21 5.20 21.38 -4.27
C PRO A 21 5.20 20.27 -3.21
N ASP A 22 4.57 20.51 -2.05
CA ASP A 22 4.45 19.53 -0.97
C ASP A 22 3.54 18.36 -1.38
N ALA A 23 2.45 18.65 -2.08
CA ALA A 23 1.57 17.62 -2.65
C ALA A 23 2.33 16.74 -3.65
N LYS A 24 3.13 17.33 -4.55
CA LYS A 24 3.94 16.58 -5.50
C LYS A 24 5.00 15.73 -4.80
N GLY A 25 5.64 16.26 -3.77
CA GLY A 25 6.55 15.50 -2.90
C GLY A 25 5.85 14.30 -2.26
N GLU A 26 4.62 14.47 -1.76
CA GLU A 26 3.82 13.37 -1.23
C GLU A 26 3.51 12.32 -2.28
N VAL A 27 3.11 12.69 -3.51
CA VAL A 27 2.78 11.71 -4.55
C VAL A 27 3.97 10.82 -4.89
N LEU A 28 5.15 11.41 -5.03
CA LEU A 28 6.39 10.67 -5.29
C LEU A 28 6.76 9.77 -4.11
N TYR A 29 6.67 10.30 -2.89
CA TYR A 29 6.87 9.50 -1.68
C TYR A 29 5.87 8.35 -1.56
N ALA A 30 4.60 8.58 -1.92
CA ALA A 30 3.56 7.57 -1.90
C ALA A 30 3.80 6.47 -2.94
N ALA A 31 4.31 6.82 -4.13
CA ALA A 31 4.66 5.86 -5.19
C ALA A 31 5.84 4.96 -4.78
N GLU A 32 6.80 5.48 -4.01
CA GLU A 32 7.94 4.70 -3.52
C GLU A 32 7.52 3.51 -2.65
N PHE A 33 6.41 3.59 -1.91
CA PHE A 33 5.89 2.42 -1.17
C PHE A 33 5.51 1.28 -2.11
N PHE A 34 4.89 1.57 -3.27
CA PHE A 34 4.57 0.52 -4.24
C PHE A 34 5.84 -0.07 -4.85
N ARG A 35 6.81 0.75 -5.25
CA ARG A 35 8.10 0.28 -5.77
C ARG A 35 8.79 -0.64 -4.75
N TRP A 36 8.93 -0.17 -3.51
CA TRP A 36 9.59 -0.91 -2.44
C TRP A 36 8.88 -2.24 -2.14
N PHE A 37 7.57 -2.21 -1.89
CA PHE A 37 6.86 -3.43 -1.51
C PHE A 37 6.65 -4.41 -2.66
N ALA A 38 6.67 -3.97 -3.92
CA ALA A 38 6.75 -4.88 -5.06
C ALA A 38 8.05 -5.69 -5.04
N GLU A 39 9.17 -5.10 -4.62
CA GLU A 39 10.43 -5.82 -4.46
C GLU A 39 10.43 -6.74 -3.22
N GLU A 40 9.79 -6.32 -2.13
CA GLU A 40 9.68 -7.13 -0.90
C GLU A 40 8.71 -8.32 -1.05
N ALA A 41 7.78 -8.27 -2.00
CA ALA A 41 6.82 -9.35 -2.26
C ALA A 41 7.49 -10.71 -2.55
N VAL A 42 8.73 -10.69 -3.06
CA VAL A 42 9.54 -11.89 -3.33
C VAL A 42 10.60 -12.18 -2.25
N ARG A 43 10.57 -11.45 -1.13
CA ARG A 43 11.56 -11.52 -0.03
C ARG A 43 10.89 -11.72 1.33
N THR A 44 10.02 -12.72 1.44
CA THR A 44 9.43 -13.12 2.73
C THR A 44 10.11 -14.39 3.27
N PRO A 45 11.33 -14.30 3.85
CA PRO A 45 12.08 -15.48 4.26
C PRO A 45 11.37 -16.23 5.40
N GLY A 46 11.45 -17.55 5.35
CA GLY A 46 11.15 -18.42 6.46
C GLY A 46 12.38 -18.74 7.30
N ASP A 47 12.30 -19.80 8.09
CA ASP A 47 13.44 -20.39 8.80
C ASP A 47 13.45 -21.91 8.61
N PHE A 48 14.64 -22.51 8.56
CA PHE A 48 14.83 -23.94 8.46
C PHE A 48 16.00 -24.37 9.34
N ARG A 49 15.71 -25.12 10.40
CA ARG A 49 16.71 -25.50 11.40
C ARG A 49 16.50 -26.90 11.95
N LYS A 50 17.56 -27.47 12.54
CA LYS A 50 17.48 -28.73 13.29
C LYS A 50 16.81 -28.47 14.64
N SER A 51 15.99 -29.40 15.13
CA SER A 51 15.50 -29.33 16.51
C SER A 51 16.68 -29.42 17.49
N PRO A 52 16.60 -28.79 18.68
CA PRO A 52 17.63 -28.93 19.70
C PRO A 52 17.90 -30.38 20.11
N SER A 53 16.88 -31.24 20.08
CA SER A 53 16.98 -32.68 20.32
C SER A 53 17.64 -33.46 19.17
N GLY A 54 17.82 -32.84 18.00
CA GLY A 54 18.54 -33.41 16.86
C GLY A 54 17.78 -34.46 16.06
N ASP A 55 16.53 -34.76 16.42
CA ASP A 55 15.67 -35.79 15.83
C ASP A 55 14.70 -35.26 14.76
N LYS A 56 14.50 -33.93 14.69
CA LYS A 56 13.49 -33.28 13.85
C LYS A 56 14.09 -32.10 13.09
N ARG A 57 13.34 -31.65 12.09
CA ARG A 57 13.55 -30.38 11.37
C ARG A 57 12.40 -29.44 11.71
N ILE A 58 12.72 -28.18 11.94
CA ILE A 58 11.75 -27.11 12.18
C ILE A 58 11.75 -26.25 10.92
N LEU A 59 10.56 -26.06 10.34
CA LEU A 59 10.30 -25.17 9.22
C LEU A 59 9.39 -24.03 9.71
N VAL A 60 9.77 -22.79 9.39
CA VAL A 60 8.93 -21.60 9.58
C VAL A 60 8.65 -21.01 8.22
N THR A 61 7.40 -20.63 7.99
CA THR A 61 6.95 -19.93 6.79
C THR A 61 6.01 -18.80 7.18
N HIS A 62 5.75 -17.89 6.26
CA HIS A 62 4.85 -16.76 6.43
C HIS A 62 3.75 -16.84 5.38
N GLN A 63 2.52 -16.54 5.79
CA GLN A 63 1.34 -16.55 4.93
C GLN A 63 0.57 -15.24 5.15
N PRO A 64 -0.18 -14.76 4.14
CA PRO A 64 -1.06 -13.62 4.32
C PRO A 64 -2.06 -13.89 5.45
N ILE A 65 -2.35 -12.85 6.24
CA ILE A 65 -3.39 -12.93 7.27
C ILE A 65 -4.81 -13.00 6.68
N GLY A 66 -4.97 -12.55 5.42
CA GLY A 66 -6.24 -12.52 4.71
C GLY A 66 -6.77 -11.09 4.52
N VAL A 67 -8.02 -10.84 4.94
CA VAL A 67 -8.69 -9.55 4.76
C VAL A 67 -8.15 -8.52 5.77
N SER A 68 -7.84 -7.31 5.31
CA SER A 68 -7.33 -6.20 6.13
C SER A 68 -8.19 -4.93 5.98
N LEU A 69 -8.40 -4.22 7.09
CA LEU A 69 -9.09 -2.92 7.11
C LEU A 69 -8.07 -1.78 7.27
N LEU A 70 -8.03 -0.88 6.28
CA LEU A 70 -7.07 0.21 6.20
C LEU A 70 -7.80 1.53 6.46
N ILE A 71 -7.74 2.04 7.70
CA ILE A 71 -8.27 3.37 8.04
C ILE A 71 -7.14 4.39 7.97
N THR A 72 -7.31 5.47 7.20
CA THR A 72 -6.25 6.46 6.95
C THR A 72 -6.69 7.90 7.28
N PRO A 73 -5.82 8.72 7.89
CA PRO A 73 -6.12 10.12 8.23
C PRO A 73 -5.99 11.05 7.01
N TRP A 74 -6.41 12.31 7.19
CA TRP A 74 -6.50 13.30 6.12
C TRP A 74 -5.18 13.98 5.75
N ASN A 75 -4.18 14.00 6.64
CA ASN A 75 -3.00 14.87 6.54
C ASN A 75 -2.01 14.49 5.41
N PHE A 76 -1.92 13.20 5.06
CA PHE A 76 -1.18 12.70 3.90
C PHE A 76 -2.04 11.68 3.16
N PRO A 77 -3.03 12.14 2.38
CA PRO A 77 -4.08 11.28 1.84
C PRO A 77 -3.54 10.19 0.89
N ALA A 78 -2.45 10.45 0.16
CA ALA A 78 -1.80 9.45 -0.67
C ALA A 78 -0.86 8.56 0.16
N ALA A 79 0.07 9.17 0.90
CA ALA A 79 1.14 8.41 1.54
C ALA A 79 0.65 7.57 2.72
N MET A 80 -0.48 7.89 3.36
CA MET A 80 -1.09 7.05 4.40
C MET A 80 -1.75 5.80 3.81
N ALA A 81 -2.34 5.93 2.63
CA ALA A 81 -2.98 4.84 1.92
C ALA A 81 -1.93 3.88 1.35
N THR A 82 -0.99 4.36 0.53
CA THR A 82 -0.03 3.48 -0.17
C THR A 82 0.91 2.74 0.78
N ARG A 83 1.32 3.38 1.88
CA ARG A 83 1.99 2.80 3.06
C ARG A 83 1.33 1.53 3.61
N LYS A 84 0.00 1.44 3.54
CA LYS A 84 -0.79 0.30 4.03
C LYS A 84 -1.13 -0.67 2.91
N ILE A 85 -1.50 -0.16 1.73
CA ILE A 85 -1.84 -0.95 0.54
C ILE A 85 -0.62 -1.74 0.05
N GLY A 86 0.53 -1.08 -0.07
CA GLY A 86 1.79 -1.67 -0.55
C GLY A 86 2.17 -2.97 0.16
N PRO A 87 2.36 -2.98 1.50
CA PRO A 87 2.71 -4.21 2.19
C PRO A 87 1.56 -5.23 2.21
N ALA A 88 0.30 -4.79 2.26
CA ALA A 88 -0.84 -5.71 2.27
C ALA A 88 -0.93 -6.51 0.97
N ILE A 89 -0.87 -5.85 -0.19
CA ILE A 89 -0.90 -6.55 -1.48
C ILE A 89 0.36 -7.39 -1.70
N ALA A 90 1.54 -6.91 -1.28
CA ALA A 90 2.79 -7.66 -1.38
C ALA A 90 2.77 -8.96 -0.56
N ALA A 91 2.14 -8.93 0.62
CA ALA A 91 1.96 -10.13 1.45
C ALA A 91 0.89 -11.10 0.91
N GLY A 92 0.08 -10.68 -0.07
CA GLY A 92 -1.05 -11.46 -0.60
C GLY A 92 -2.37 -11.26 0.15
N CYS A 93 -2.52 -10.14 0.88
CA CYS A 93 -3.75 -9.80 1.58
C CYS A 93 -4.76 -9.07 0.67
N THR A 94 -6.05 -9.20 0.99
CA THR A 94 -7.10 -8.33 0.45
C THR A 94 -7.37 -7.19 1.43
N MET A 95 -7.95 -6.10 0.93
CA MET A 95 -7.99 -4.81 1.62
C MET A 95 -9.35 -4.12 1.45
N ILE A 96 -9.78 -3.46 2.52
CA ILE A 96 -10.86 -2.47 2.52
C ILE A 96 -10.25 -1.15 2.98
N LEU A 97 -10.31 -0.11 2.15
CA LEU A 97 -9.76 1.21 2.44
C LEU A 97 -10.88 2.16 2.89
N LYS A 98 -10.76 2.69 4.11
CA LYS A 98 -11.60 3.78 4.62
C LYS A 98 -10.74 5.05 4.77
N PRO A 99 -10.74 5.95 3.77
CA PRO A 99 -10.05 7.22 3.90
C PRO A 99 -10.81 8.17 4.85
N ALA A 100 -10.14 9.25 5.23
CA ALA A 100 -10.77 10.37 5.90
C ALA A 100 -11.83 11.01 4.98
N GLY A 101 -12.93 11.50 5.55
CA GLY A 101 -14.04 12.06 4.77
C GLY A 101 -13.71 13.42 4.17
N GLU A 102 -12.70 14.09 4.70
CA GLU A 102 -12.21 15.40 4.27
C GLU A 102 -11.33 15.32 3.03
N THR A 103 -10.60 14.21 2.84
CA THR A 103 -9.69 14.01 1.70
C THR A 103 -9.86 12.63 1.01
N PRO A 104 -11.08 12.26 0.58
CA PRO A 104 -11.35 10.94 0.04
C PRO A 104 -10.92 10.79 -1.43
N LEU A 105 -10.79 11.88 -2.19
CA LEU A 105 -10.66 11.82 -3.65
C LEU A 105 -9.31 11.25 -4.08
N THR A 106 -8.23 11.60 -3.39
CA THR A 106 -6.90 11.03 -3.64
C THR A 106 -6.88 9.52 -3.42
N ALA A 107 -7.55 9.02 -2.39
CA ALA A 107 -7.66 7.59 -2.15
C ALA A 107 -8.42 6.89 -3.28
N LEU A 108 -9.53 7.46 -3.75
CA LEU A 108 -10.29 6.94 -4.89
C LEU A 108 -9.46 6.93 -6.18
N ALA A 109 -8.68 7.97 -6.45
CA ALA A 109 -7.76 8.02 -7.59
C ALA A 109 -6.68 6.92 -7.51
N ILE A 110 -6.16 6.63 -6.32
CA ILE A 110 -5.21 5.52 -6.12
C ILE A 110 -5.88 4.16 -6.38
N VAL A 111 -7.12 3.96 -5.92
CA VAL A 111 -7.88 2.72 -6.18
C VAL A 111 -8.11 2.52 -7.68
N ASP A 112 -8.48 3.58 -8.40
CA ASP A 112 -8.62 3.55 -9.86
C ASP A 112 -7.30 3.16 -10.56
N ILE A 113 -6.18 3.78 -10.16
CA ILE A 113 -4.85 3.43 -10.67
C ILE A 113 -4.54 1.95 -10.42
N MET A 114 -4.84 1.42 -9.23
CA MET A 114 -4.59 0.02 -8.87
C MET A 114 -5.42 -0.93 -9.75
N GLN A 115 -6.69 -0.59 -10.00
CA GLN A 115 -7.55 -1.35 -10.91
C GLN A 115 -6.99 -1.35 -12.34
N ARG A 116 -6.57 -0.19 -12.86
CA ARG A 116 -5.91 -0.06 -14.18
C ARG A 116 -4.57 -0.78 -14.25
N ALA A 117 -3.85 -0.90 -13.13
CA ALA A 117 -2.61 -1.65 -13.03
C ALA A 117 -2.83 -3.18 -13.01
N GLY A 118 -4.09 -3.65 -12.98
CA GLY A 118 -4.43 -5.07 -13.05
C GLY A 118 -4.70 -5.74 -11.70
N VAL A 119 -4.84 -4.97 -10.62
CA VAL A 119 -5.28 -5.54 -9.33
C VAL A 119 -6.69 -6.12 -9.48
N PRO A 120 -6.91 -7.42 -9.18
CA PRO A 120 -8.21 -8.04 -9.37
C PRO A 120 -9.32 -7.37 -8.55
N LYS A 121 -10.55 -7.36 -9.10
CA LYS A 121 -11.73 -6.85 -8.39
C LYS A 121 -11.88 -7.55 -7.04
N GLY A 122 -12.17 -6.78 -6.00
CA GLY A 122 -12.34 -7.29 -4.64
C GLY A 122 -11.04 -7.42 -3.83
N VAL A 123 -9.86 -7.32 -4.45
CA VAL A 123 -8.57 -7.31 -3.72
C VAL A 123 -8.38 -5.99 -2.97
N LEU A 124 -8.79 -4.87 -3.58
CA LEU A 124 -8.85 -3.55 -2.96
C LEU A 124 -10.25 -2.97 -3.16
N ASN A 125 -10.92 -2.65 -2.06
CA ASN A 125 -12.25 -2.02 -2.03
C ASN A 125 -12.20 -0.69 -1.30
#